data_AF-A0A849HBA4-F1
#
_entry.id   AF-A0A849HBA4-F1
#
_cell.length_a   1.000
_cell.length_b   1.000
_cell.length_c   1.000
_cell.angle_alpha   90.00
_cell.angle_beta   90.00
_cell.angle_gamma   90.00
#
_symmetry.space_group_name_H-M   'P 1'
#
loop_
_entity.id
_entity.type
_entity.pdbx_description
1 polymer ?
#
loop_
_entity_poly.entity_id
_entity_poly.type
_entity_poly.pdbx_seq_one_letter_code
_entity_poly.pdbx_strand_id
1 'polypeptide(L)'
;MSESGTARGTFDVEMGPATAVEPPLGSMTITKTWHGDLQGTGRGLMLSAGDPANGVAGYVAVEVAEGTLGERSGSLAFQQFGTMQPGGQEQIYQVAPGSGTGDLAGITGRLRLEVAADGEHSYTLDWTID
;
A
#
# COMPACT_ATOMS: atom_id res chain seq x y z
N MET A 1 24.40 -21.45 1.44
CA MET A 1 25.31 -20.43 1.99
C MET A 1 24.76 -19.10 1.53
N SER A 2 24.50 -18.17 2.44
CA SER A 2 23.99 -16.84 2.09
C SER A 2 25.18 -15.92 1.88
N GLU A 3 25.32 -15.32 0.70
CA GLU A 3 26.33 -14.29 0.43
C GLU A 3 25.73 -12.91 0.72
N SER A 4 26.53 -12.01 1.29
CA SER A 4 26.16 -10.60 1.48
C SER A 4 27.24 -9.72 0.86
N GLY A 5 26.83 -8.60 0.25
CA GLY A 5 27.73 -7.69 -0.45
C GLY A 5 27.19 -6.25 -0.41
N THR A 6 28.05 -5.30 -0.75
CA THR A 6 27.70 -3.87 -0.89
C THR A 6 28.00 -3.44 -2.32
N ALA A 7 27.03 -2.86 -3.02
CA ALA A 7 27.21 -2.25 -4.33
C ALA A 7 27.22 -0.72 -4.21
N ARG A 8 28.01 -0.03 -5.04
CA ARG A 8 28.08 1.43 -5.12
C ARG A 8 28.16 1.86 -6.58
N GLY A 9 27.47 2.93 -6.95
CA GLY A 9 27.42 3.47 -8.30
C GLY A 9 26.62 4.78 -8.35
N THR A 10 26.45 5.34 -9.54
CA THR A 10 25.61 6.51 -9.82
C THR A 10 24.58 6.14 -10.90
N PHE A 11 23.52 6.93 -11.02
CA PHE A 11 22.53 6.81 -12.09
C PHE A 11 22.03 8.20 -12.51
N ASP A 12 21.64 8.33 -13.77
CA ASP A 12 20.93 9.51 -14.28
C ASP A 12 19.41 9.24 -14.24
N VAL A 13 18.61 10.29 -14.00
CA VAL A 13 17.16 10.18 -13.92
C VAL A 13 16.48 11.25 -14.77
N GLU A 14 15.53 10.83 -15.58
CA GLU A 14 14.59 11.68 -16.28
C GLU A 14 13.18 11.23 -15.87
N MET A 15 12.31 12.17 -15.50
CA MET A 15 10.94 11.88 -15.10
C MET A 15 9.98 12.57 -16.05
N GLY A 16 9.04 11.80 -16.59
CA GLY A 16 7.95 12.28 -17.43
C GLY A 16 6.62 11.64 -17.02
N PRO A 17 5.48 12.17 -17.47
CA PRO A 17 4.20 11.55 -17.23
C PRO A 17 4.14 10.17 -17.92
N ALA A 18 3.79 9.14 -17.17
CA ALA A 18 3.49 7.81 -17.72
C ALA A 18 1.99 7.70 -18.04
N THR A 19 1.65 7.16 -19.20
CA THR A 19 0.26 6.83 -19.59
C THR A 19 -0.06 5.35 -19.42
N ALA A 20 0.96 4.51 -19.29
CA ALA A 20 0.87 3.08 -19.05
C ALA A 20 2.09 2.61 -18.22
N VAL A 21 1.97 1.45 -17.60
CA VAL A 21 3.09 0.79 -16.92
C VAL A 21 3.83 -0.08 -17.95
N GLU A 22 5.12 0.16 -18.12
CA GLU A 22 5.95 -0.59 -19.07
C GLU A 22 6.61 -1.81 -18.40
N PRO A 23 6.83 -2.91 -19.14
CA PRO A 23 7.69 -3.99 -18.68
C PRO A 23 9.09 -3.49 -18.29
N PRO A 24 9.75 -4.08 -17.27
CA PRO A 24 9.41 -5.34 -16.62
C PRO A 24 8.48 -5.21 -15.39
N LEU A 25 7.88 -4.04 -15.15
CA LEU A 25 6.99 -3.85 -14.00
C LEU A 25 5.66 -4.56 -14.20
N GLY A 26 5.16 -5.19 -13.14
CA GLY A 26 3.77 -5.64 -13.02
C GLY A 26 2.89 -4.50 -12.53
N SER A 27 1.63 -4.47 -12.97
CA SER A 27 0.63 -3.50 -12.51
C SER A 27 -0.72 -4.16 -12.23
N MET A 28 -1.37 -3.77 -11.14
CA MET A 28 -2.71 -4.24 -10.79
C MET A 28 -3.56 -3.06 -10.31
N THR A 29 -4.83 -3.01 -10.72
CA THR A 29 -5.79 -2.08 -10.12
C THR A 29 -6.33 -2.66 -8.82
N ILE A 30 -6.57 -1.79 -7.84
CA ILE A 30 -7.16 -2.15 -6.55
C ILE A 30 -8.59 -1.63 -6.53
N THR A 31 -9.54 -2.49 -6.20
CA THR A 31 -10.88 -2.11 -5.74
C THR A 31 -11.14 -2.85 -4.44
N LYS A 32 -11.46 -2.12 -3.38
CA LYS A 32 -11.66 -2.68 -2.03
C LYS A 32 -12.99 -2.19 -1.47
N THR A 33 -13.65 -3.04 -0.69
CA THR A 33 -14.76 -2.62 0.17
C THR A 33 -14.28 -2.72 1.61
N TRP A 34 -14.41 -1.62 2.35
CA TRP A 34 -14.05 -1.54 3.76
C TRP A 34 -15.27 -1.79 4.63
N HIS A 35 -15.07 -2.58 5.69
CA HIS A 35 -16.07 -2.93 6.68
C HIS A 35 -15.50 -2.74 8.09
N GLY A 36 -16.37 -2.53 9.08
CA GLY A 36 -15.99 -2.28 10.48
C GLY A 36 -15.95 -0.81 10.82
N ASP A 37 -14.90 -0.35 11.49
CA ASP A 37 -14.77 1.06 11.89
C ASP A 37 -14.50 1.98 10.69
N LEU A 38 -13.72 1.51 9.70
CA LEU A 38 -13.66 2.11 8.37
C LEU A 38 -14.70 1.42 7.48
N GLN A 39 -15.66 2.19 6.97
CA GLN A 39 -16.69 1.73 6.05
C GLN A 39 -16.62 2.53 4.77
N GLY A 40 -16.63 1.86 3.62
CA GLY A 40 -16.58 2.56 2.33
C GLY A 40 -15.95 1.77 1.21
N THR A 41 -15.47 2.48 0.18
CA THR A 41 -14.82 1.88 -0.98
C THR A 41 -13.42 2.42 -1.18
N GLY A 42 -12.48 1.55 -1.56
CA GLY A 42 -11.11 1.87 -1.91
C GLY A 42 -10.84 1.68 -3.40
N ARG A 43 -10.11 2.60 -4.02
CA ARG A 43 -9.62 2.47 -5.41
C ARG A 43 -8.14 2.83 -5.48
N GLY A 44 -7.35 2.06 -6.18
CA GLY A 44 -5.90 2.28 -6.22
C GLY A 44 -5.18 1.56 -7.35
N LEU A 45 -3.85 1.68 -7.31
CA LEU A 45 -2.93 0.98 -8.20
C LEU A 45 -1.80 0.37 -7.37
N MET A 46 -1.42 -0.85 -7.73
CA MET A 46 -0.22 -1.52 -7.26
C MET A 46 0.76 -1.70 -8.41
N LEU A 47 2.05 -1.45 -8.16
CA LEU A 47 3.15 -1.83 -9.02
C LEU A 47 3.99 -2.90 -8.33
N SER A 48 4.46 -3.89 -9.08
CA SER A 48 5.30 -4.96 -8.56
C SER A 48 6.52 -5.21 -9.45
N ALA A 49 7.56 -5.78 -8.84
CA ALA A 49 8.78 -6.19 -9.53
C ALA A 49 9.38 -7.45 -8.88
N GLY A 50 10.09 -8.24 -9.68
CA GLY A 50 10.67 -9.53 -9.25
C GLY A 50 9.85 -10.71 -9.77
N ASP A 51 9.77 -11.77 -8.96
CA ASP A 51 9.06 -13.01 -9.26
C ASP A 51 7.89 -13.24 -8.29
N PRO A 52 6.77 -12.52 -8.47
CA PRO A 52 5.61 -12.64 -7.60
C PRO A 52 4.98 -14.05 -7.66
N ALA A 53 5.14 -14.78 -8.76
CA ALA A 53 4.61 -16.14 -8.91
C ALA A 53 5.29 -17.13 -7.96
N ASN A 54 6.56 -16.90 -7.60
CA ASN A 54 7.30 -17.70 -6.64
C ASN A 54 7.40 -17.05 -5.25
N GLY A 55 6.63 -15.97 -4.99
CA GLY A 55 6.64 -15.28 -3.70
C GLY A 55 7.95 -14.55 -3.39
N VAL A 56 8.70 -14.16 -4.42
CA VAL A 56 9.97 -13.43 -4.29
C VAL A 56 9.87 -12.12 -5.08
N ALA A 57 9.20 -11.14 -4.50
CA ALA A 57 8.93 -9.87 -5.17
C ALA A 57 8.75 -8.71 -4.19
N GLY A 58 8.90 -7.50 -4.72
CA GLY A 58 8.50 -6.27 -4.05
C GLY A 58 7.27 -5.67 -4.71
N TYR A 59 6.50 -4.91 -3.94
CA TYR A 59 5.42 -4.09 -4.47
C TYR A 59 5.30 -2.75 -3.74
N VAL A 60 4.73 -1.79 -4.46
CA VAL A 60 4.24 -0.53 -3.90
C VAL A 60 2.80 -0.33 -4.34
N ALA A 61 1.97 0.24 -3.47
CA ALA A 61 0.61 0.57 -3.84
C ALA A 61 0.16 1.89 -3.22
N VAL A 62 -0.72 2.59 -3.92
CA VAL A 62 -1.49 3.71 -3.37
C VAL A 62 -2.96 3.44 -3.64
N GLU A 63 -3.80 3.55 -2.61
CA GLU A 63 -5.25 3.48 -2.74
C GLU A 63 -5.90 4.66 -2.02
N VAL A 64 -6.97 5.21 -2.59
CA VAL A 64 -7.83 6.19 -1.94
C VAL A 64 -9.06 5.46 -1.41
N ALA A 65 -9.30 5.57 -0.11
CA ALA A 65 -10.50 5.10 0.57
C ALA A 65 -11.46 6.27 0.78
N GLU A 66 -12.71 6.09 0.37
CA GLU A 66 -13.80 7.05 0.55
C GLU A 66 -14.92 6.41 1.37
N GLY A 67 -15.39 7.11 2.40
CA GLY A 67 -16.45 6.64 3.28
C GLY A 67 -16.40 7.27 4.67
N THR A 68 -16.54 6.46 5.72
CA THR A 68 -16.56 6.92 7.11
C THR A 68 -15.58 6.15 7.97
N LEU A 69 -14.90 6.85 8.89
CA LEU A 69 -14.11 6.27 9.98
C LEU A 69 -14.80 6.59 11.31
N GLY A 70 -15.47 5.60 11.89
CA GLY A 70 -16.46 5.84 12.94
C GLY A 70 -17.57 6.77 12.43
N GLU A 71 -17.76 7.91 13.08
CA GLU A 71 -18.75 8.93 12.69
C GLU A 71 -18.21 9.98 11.70
N ARG A 72 -16.91 9.97 11.38
CA ARG A 72 -16.24 10.99 10.56
C ARG A 72 -16.34 10.65 9.08
N SER A 73 -16.89 11.53 8.27
CA SER A 73 -17.03 11.33 6.82
C SER A 73 -15.91 12.01 6.03
N GLY A 74 -15.38 11.31 5.03
CA GLY A 74 -14.34 11.88 4.17
C GLY A 74 -13.65 10.84 3.31
N SER A 75 -12.45 11.21 2.87
CA SER A 75 -11.54 10.30 2.19
C SER A 75 -10.14 10.41 2.77
N LEU A 76 -9.34 9.36 2.56
CA LEU A 76 -7.92 9.33 2.88
C LEU A 76 -7.22 8.39 1.90
N ALA A 77 -5.95 8.62 1.63
CA ALA A 77 -5.16 7.68 0.83
C ALA A 77 -4.26 6.85 1.74
N PHE A 78 -4.08 5.57 1.40
CA PHE A 78 -3.05 4.73 1.98
C PHE A 78 -1.92 4.53 0.98
N GLN A 79 -0.68 4.53 1.48
CA GLN A 79 0.50 4.08 0.75
C GLN A 79 1.02 2.79 1.36
N GLN A 80 1.50 1.90 0.50
CA GLN A 80 2.00 0.58 0.86
C GLN A 80 3.37 0.34 0.25
N PHE A 81 4.25 -0.28 1.03
CA PHE A 81 5.52 -0.84 0.59
C PHE A 81 5.61 -2.26 1.14
N GLY A 82 5.71 -3.25 0.26
CA GLY A 82 5.75 -4.65 0.67
C GLY A 82 6.86 -5.43 0.00
N THR A 83 7.43 -6.38 0.74
CA THR A 83 8.41 -7.33 0.24
C THR A 83 7.98 -8.75 0.59
N MET A 84 8.19 -9.68 -0.33
CA MET A 84 7.95 -11.11 -0.17
C MET A 84 9.26 -11.84 -0.44
N GLN A 85 9.67 -12.68 0.50
CA GLN A 85 10.87 -13.52 0.37
C GLN A 85 10.71 -14.81 1.19
N PRO A 86 11.50 -15.85 0.90
CA PRO A 86 11.54 -17.03 1.75
C PRO A 86 11.87 -16.65 3.19
N GLY A 87 11.00 -17.02 4.13
CA GLY A 87 11.19 -16.74 5.55
C GLY A 87 10.45 -15.52 6.09
N GLY A 88 9.76 -14.73 5.25
CA GLY A 88 8.84 -13.72 5.74
C GLY A 88 8.41 -12.66 4.72
N GLN A 89 7.35 -11.95 5.06
CA GLN A 89 6.87 -10.75 4.39
C GLN A 89 7.09 -9.55 5.30
N GLU A 90 7.52 -8.43 4.73
CA GLU A 90 7.48 -7.14 5.41
C GLU A 90 6.48 -6.22 4.71
N GLN A 91 5.75 -5.42 5.49
CA GLN A 91 4.81 -4.45 4.96
C GLN A 91 4.81 -3.16 5.79
N ILE A 92 4.94 -2.04 5.08
CA ILE A 92 4.55 -0.73 5.57
C ILE A 92 3.23 -0.41 4.90
N TYR A 93 2.21 -0.10 5.69
CA TYR A 93 0.88 0.29 5.22
C TYR A 93 0.44 1.46 6.09
N GLN A 94 0.34 2.64 5.52
CA GLN A 94 0.11 3.87 6.29
C GLN A 94 -0.72 4.88 5.53
N VAL A 95 -1.37 5.77 6.26
CA VAL A 95 -2.05 6.93 5.68
C VAL A 95 -1.01 7.80 4.98
N ALA A 96 -1.27 8.17 3.74
CA ALA A 96 -0.45 9.12 3.01
C ALA A 96 -0.60 10.52 3.63
N PRO A 97 0.51 11.19 4.03
CA PRO A 97 0.43 12.48 4.68
C PRO A 97 -0.36 13.51 3.87
N GLY A 98 -1.26 14.24 4.53
CA GLY A 98 -2.07 15.29 3.91
C GLY A 98 -3.18 14.80 2.96
N SER A 99 -3.42 13.48 2.88
CA SER A 99 -4.43 12.92 1.97
C SER A 99 -5.87 12.99 2.52
N GLY A 100 -6.02 13.25 3.81
CA GLY A 100 -7.33 13.33 4.46
C GLY A 100 -8.21 14.47 3.94
N THR A 101 -9.49 14.20 3.74
CA THR A 101 -10.51 15.19 3.33
C THR A 101 -11.73 15.16 4.24
N GLY A 102 -12.58 16.18 4.18
CA GLY A 102 -13.78 16.27 5.02
C GLY A 102 -13.43 16.25 6.51
N ASP A 103 -14.13 15.43 7.29
CA ASP A 103 -13.91 15.25 8.73
C ASP A 103 -12.64 14.44 9.04
N LEU A 104 -11.95 13.95 8.00
CA LEU A 104 -10.68 13.24 8.07
C LEU A 104 -9.49 14.13 7.66
N ALA A 105 -9.72 15.42 7.38
CA ALA A 105 -8.62 16.36 7.17
C ALA A 105 -7.65 16.33 8.36
N GLY A 106 -6.34 16.28 8.08
CA GLY A 106 -5.31 16.17 9.12
C GLY A 106 -5.03 14.73 9.62
N ILE A 107 -5.73 13.71 9.11
CA ILE A 107 -5.51 12.33 9.55
C ILE A 107 -4.09 11.83 9.25
N THR A 108 -3.50 11.16 10.23
CA THR A 108 -2.31 10.31 10.08
C THR A 108 -2.57 8.94 10.69
N GLY A 109 -1.83 7.92 10.28
CA GLY A 109 -2.00 6.59 10.86
C GLY A 109 -1.24 5.49 10.16
N ARG A 110 -1.21 4.32 10.80
CA ARG A 110 -0.61 3.09 10.30
C ARG A 110 -1.61 1.95 10.37
N LEU A 111 -1.72 1.22 9.27
CA LEU A 111 -2.54 0.03 9.18
C LEU A 111 -1.65 -1.21 9.37
N ARG A 112 -2.13 -2.15 10.16
CA ARG A 112 -1.60 -3.52 10.25
C ARG A 112 -2.59 -4.43 9.56
N LEU A 113 -2.13 -5.14 8.54
CA LEU A 113 -2.90 -6.12 7.79
C LEU A 113 -2.59 -7.51 8.35
N GLU A 114 -3.63 -8.29 8.59
CA GLU A 114 -3.54 -9.70 8.92
C GLU A 114 -4.27 -10.50 7.84
N VAL A 115 -3.65 -11.59 7.37
CA VAL A 115 -4.23 -12.47 6.36
C VAL A 115 -4.33 -13.85 6.97
N ALA A 116 -5.55 -14.34 7.14
CA ALA A 116 -5.82 -15.67 7.66
C ALA A 116 -5.43 -16.76 6.64
N ALA A 117 -5.31 -18.00 7.12
CA ALA A 117 -4.87 -19.13 6.29
C ALA A 117 -5.83 -19.45 5.13
N ASP A 118 -7.10 -19.07 5.24
CA ASP A 118 -8.12 -19.19 4.20
C ASP A 118 -8.17 -17.98 3.25
N GLY A 119 -7.30 -16.98 3.47
CA GLY A 119 -7.20 -15.78 2.66
C GLY A 119 -8.09 -14.62 3.12
N GLU A 120 -8.82 -14.75 4.24
CA GLU A 120 -9.55 -13.61 4.81
C GLU A 120 -8.58 -12.51 5.25
N HIS A 121 -8.89 -11.27 4.87
CA HIS A 121 -8.10 -10.09 5.23
C HIS A 121 -8.78 -9.32 6.36
N SER A 122 -8.06 -9.07 7.45
CA SER A 122 -8.47 -8.19 8.53
C SER A 122 -7.44 -7.08 8.76
N TYR A 123 -7.85 -5.99 9.41
CA TYR A 123 -6.98 -4.86 9.66
C TYR A 123 -7.14 -4.28 11.05
N THR A 124 -6.07 -3.66 11.55
CA THR A 124 -6.09 -2.70 12.64
C THR A 124 -5.51 -1.39 12.16
N LEU A 125 -6.21 -0.28 12.35
CA LEU A 125 -5.74 1.07 11.99
C LEU A 125 -5.48 1.87 13.27
N ASP A 126 -4.21 2.16 13.53
CA ASP A 126 -3.80 3.12 14.56
C ASP A 126 -3.76 4.51 13.91
N TRP A 127 -4.57 5.47 14.37
CA TRP A 127 -4.70 6.78 13.73
C TRP A 127 -4.85 7.95 14.71
N THR A 128 -4.50 9.14 14.24
CA THR A 128 -4.76 10.42 14.92
C THR A 128 -5.28 11.45 13.92
N ILE A 129 -6.07 12.42 14.39
CA ILE A 129 -6.56 13.56 13.62
C ILE A 129 -6.33 14.81 14.47
N ASP A 130 -5.67 15.80 13.88
CA ASP A 130 -5.44 17.13 14.47
C ASP A 130 -6.56 18.11 14.09
#